data_AF-A0A9X2PBT2-F1
#
_entry.id   AF-A0A9X2PBT2-F1
#
_cell.length_a   1.000
_cell.length_b   1.000
_cell.length_c   1.000
_cell.angle_alpha   90.00
_cell.angle_beta   90.00
_cell.angle_gamma   90.00
#
_symmetry.space_group_name_H-M   'P 1'
#
loop_
_entity.id
_entity.type
_entity.pdbx_description
1 polymer ?
#
loop_
_entity_poly.entity_id
_entity_poly.type
_entity_poly.pdbx_seq_one_letter_code
_entity_poly.pdbx_strand_id
1 'polypeptide(L)' 'MPPVIVLALGAMGAAALVKLLARESRRVNAELDATRREEEALRDGARPSLRRDPASGEYRPGDR' A
#
# COMPACT_ATOMS: atom_id res chain seq x y z
N MET A 1 21.13 -6.30 39.54
CA MET A 1 20.59 -6.78 38.25
C MET A 1 21.67 -6.62 37.20
N PRO A 2 22.14 -7.70 36.53
CA PRO A 2 23.09 -7.60 35.44
C PRO A 2 22.58 -6.58 34.39
N PRO A 3 23.42 -5.63 33.92
CA PRO A 3 22.98 -4.57 33.02
C PRO A 3 22.40 -5.10 31.70
N VAL A 4 22.86 -6.27 31.26
CA VAL A 4 22.35 -6.96 30.07
C VAL A 4 20.87 -7.35 30.23
N ILE A 5 20.43 -7.74 31.43
CA ILE A 5 19.04 -8.13 31.67
C ILE A 5 18.11 -6.91 31.59
N VAL A 6 18.54 -5.77 32.15
CA VAL A 6 17.79 -4.52 32.06
C VAL A 6 17.64 -4.07 30.61
N LEU A 7 18.72 -4.15 29.83
CA LEU A 7 18.70 -3.82 28.41
C LEU A 7 17.79 -4.75 27.61
N ALA A 8 17.87 -6.06 27.85
CA ALA A 8 17.05 -7.05 27.16
C ALA A 8 15.56 -6.86 27.46
N LEU A 9 15.20 -6.60 28.71
CA LEU A 9 13.82 -6.30 29.10
C LEU A 9 13.32 -4.99 28.46
N GLY A 10 14.17 -3.95 28.45
CA GLY A 10 13.85 -2.70 27.77
C GLY A 10 13.61 -2.88 26.26
N ALA A 11 14.48 -3.62 25.59
CA ALA A 11 14.36 -3.93 24.17
C ALA A 11 13.10 -4.76 23.86
N MET A 12 12.80 -5.77 24.69
CA MET A 12 11.57 -6.56 24.55
C MET A 12 10.31 -5.72 24.74
N GLY A 13 10.30 -4.82 25.74
CA GLY A 13 9.20 -3.90 25.97
C GLY A 13 8.98 -2.95 24.78
N ALA A 14 10.06 -2.36 24.26
CA ALA A 14 10.00 -1.48 23.09
C ALA A 14 9.48 -2.23 21.85
N ALA A 15 9.97 -3.45 21.60
CA ALA A 15 9.52 -4.27 20.47
C ALA A 15 8.02 -4.62 20.57
N ALA A 16 7.52 -4.92 21.78
CA ALA A 16 6.11 -5.19 22.01
C ALA A 16 5.23 -3.97 21.69
N LEU A 17 5.66 -2.76 22.11
CA LEU A 17 4.95 -1.51 21.80
C LEU A 17 4.94 -1.20 20.31
N VAL A 18 6.07 -1.34 19.62
CA VAL A 18 6.15 -1.15 18.16
C VAL A 18 5.21 -2.11 17.44
N LYS A 19 5.18 -3.39 17.85
CA LYS A 19 4.26 -4.39 17.28
C LYS A 19 2.79 -4.01 17.50
N LEU A 20 2.45 -3.52 18.69
CA LEU A 20 1.10 -3.07 19.01
C LEU A 20 0.69 -1.87 18.15
N LEU A 21 1.53 -0.85 18.07
CA LEU A 21 1.30 0.34 17.25
C LEU A 21 1.17 -0.01 15.76
N ALA A 22 2.05 -0.88 15.25
CA ALA A 22 1.98 -1.32 13.86
C ALA A 22 0.68 -2.10 13.58
N ARG A 23 0.20 -2.90 14.53
CA ARG A 23 -1.07 -3.63 14.41
C ARG A 23 -2.26 -2.68 14.38
N GLU A 24 -2.30 -1.71 15.30
CA GLU A 24 -3.42 -0.76 15.36
C GLU A 24 -3.40 0.19 14.16
N SER A 25 -2.21 0.65 13.74
CA SER A 25 -2.06 1.44 12.53
C SER A 25 -2.56 0.70 11.29
N ARG A 26 -2.24 -0.60 11.13
CA ARG A 26 -2.78 -1.41 10.03
C ARG A 26 -4.29 -1.59 10.13
N ARG A 27 -4.81 -1.78 11.34
CA ARG A 27 -6.26 -1.92 11.56
C ARG A 27 -7.00 -0.64 11.14
N VAL A 28 -6.49 0.52 11.52
CA VAL A 28 -7.06 1.82 11.14
C VAL A 28 -6.88 2.08 9.64
N ASN A 29 -5.70 1.81 9.08
CA ASN A 29 -5.43 2.05 7.66
C ASN A 29 -6.11 1.05 6.71
N ALA A 30 -6.69 -0.05 7.22
CA ALA A 30 -7.40 -1.00 6.37
C ALA A 30 -8.55 -0.36 5.58
N GLU A 31 -9.19 0.66 6.16
CA GLU A 31 -10.24 1.43 5.49
C GLU A 31 -9.66 2.33 4.39
N LEU A 32 -8.53 3.01 4.67
CA LEU A 32 -7.84 3.83 3.67
C LEU A 32 -7.28 3.00 2.50
N ASP A 33 -6.77 1.80 2.80
CA ASP A 33 -6.28 0.86 1.79
C ASP A 33 -7.42 0.33 0.92
N ALA A 34 -8.62 0.12 1.47
CA ALA A 34 -9.79 -0.26 0.69
C ALA A 34 -10.17 0.84 -0.30
N THR A 35 -10.27 2.09 0.16
CA THR A 35 -10.54 3.25 -0.70
C THR A 35 -9.48 3.42 -1.79
N ARG A 36 -8.19 3.28 -1.44
CA ARG A 36 -7.11 3.33 -2.44
C ARG A 36 -7.25 2.27 -3.53
N ARG A 37 -7.57 1.03 -3.16
CA ARG A 37 -7.75 -0.06 -4.13
C ARG A 37 -8.95 0.18 -5.03
N GLU A 38 -10.04 0.73 -4.50
CA GLU A 38 -11.21 1.13 -5.29
C GLU A 38 -10.87 2.25 -6.29
N GLU A 39 -10.15 3.28 -5.85
CA GLU A 39 -9.66 4.35 -6.72
C GLU A 39 -8.70 3.84 -7.81
N GLU A 40 -7.78 2.92 -7.47
CA GLU A 40 -6.88 2.29 -8.44
C GLU A 40 -7.65 1.46 -9.47
N ALA A 41 -8.63 0.67 -9.04
CA ALA A 41 -9.49 -0.11 -9.94
C ALA A 41 -10.31 0.79 -10.89
N LEU A 42 -10.84 1.91 -10.39
CA LEU A 42 -11.52 2.92 -11.21
C LEU A 42 -10.56 3.57 -12.22
N ARG A 43 -9.34 3.91 -11.81
CA ARG A 43 -8.33 4.52 -12.69
C ARG A 43 -7.86 3.56 -13.78
N ASP A 44 -7.61 2.30 -13.46
CA ASP A 44 -7.22 1.29 -14.45
C ASP A 44 -8.37 0.99 -15.43
N GLY A 45 -9.62 1.02 -14.95
CA GLY A 45 -10.80 0.97 -15.81
C GLY A 45 -10.92 2.19 -16.73
N ALA A 46 -10.54 3.38 -16.26
CA ALA A 46 -10.66 4.64 -17.00
C ALA A 46 -9.49 4.95 -17.96
N ARG A 47 -8.39 4.20 -17.90
CA ARG A 47 -7.28 4.35 -18.84
C ARG A 47 -7.64 3.74 -20.19
N PRO A 48 -7.75 4.53 -21.28
CA PRO A 48 -7.99 3.97 -22.60
C PRO A 48 -6.80 3.11 -23.00
N SER A 49 -7.04 1.87 -23.43
CA SER A 49 -5.96 1.03 -23.95
C SER A 49 -5.42 1.63 -25.24
N LEU A 50 -4.10 1.79 -25.35
CA LEU A 50 -3.48 2.23 -26.60
C LEU A 50 -3.72 1.19 -27.69
N ARG A 51 -4.26 1.62 -28.82
CA ARG A 51 -4.47 0.80 -30.02
C ARG A 51 -3.70 1.39 -31.18
N ARG A 52 -3.16 0.52 -32.01
CA ARG A 52 -2.43 0.93 -33.22
C ARG A 52 -3.41 1.39 -34.28
N ASP A 53 -3.28 2.64 -34.72
CA ASP A 53 -4.04 3.20 -35.83
C ASP A 53 -3.61 2.52 -37.14
N PRO A 54 -4.52 1.87 -37.88
CA PRO A 54 -4.17 1.22 -39.15
C PRO A 54 -3.78 2.21 -40.25
N ALA A 55 -4.22 3.48 -40.18
CA ALA A 55 -3.91 4.48 -41.22
C ALA A 55 -2.52 5.11 -41.04
N SER A 56 -2.13 5.43 -39.80
CA SER A 56 -0.85 6.09 -39.50
C SER A 56 0.22 5.17 -38.89
N GLY A 57 -0.17 4.04 -38.33
CA GLY A 57 0.71 3.14 -37.58
C GLY A 57 1.05 3.62 -36.16
N GLU A 58 0.59 4.80 -35.75
CA GLU A 58 0.79 5.36 -34.42
C GLU A 58 -0.14 4.71 -33.38
N TYR A 59 0.28 4.69 -32.12
CA TYR A 59 -0.57 4.23 -31.03
C TYR A 59 -1.42 5.39 -30.51
N ARG A 60 -2.74 5.25 -30.57
CA ARG A 60 -3.71 6.23 -30.05
C ARG A 60 -4.58 5.61 -28.96
N PRO A 61 -5.14 6.41 -28.03
CA PRO A 61 -6.13 5.93 -27.07
C PRO A 61 -7.29 5.28 -27.84
N GLY A 62 -7.63 4.04 -27.50
CA GLY A 62 -8.82 3.38 -28.06
C GLY A 62 -10.08 3.95 -27.41
N ASP A 63 -10.96 4.54 -28.22
CA ASP A 63 -12.31 4.89 -27.76
C ASP A 63 -13.03 3.60 -27.37
N ARG A 64 -13.59 3.59 -26.15
CA ARG A 64 -14.31 2.44 -25.59
C ARG A 64 -15.74 2.40 -26.09
#